data_AF-S2RFT3-F1
#
_entry.id   AF-S2RFT3-F1
#
_cell.length_a   1.000
_cell.length_b   1.000
_cell.length_c   1.000
_cell.angle_alpha   90.00
_cell.angle_beta   90.00
_cell.angle_gamma   90.00
#
_symmetry.space_group_name_H-M   'P 1'
#
loop_
_entity.id
_entity.type
_entity.pdbx_description
1 polymer ?
#
loop_
_entity_poly.entity_id
_entity_poly.type
_entity_poly.pdbx_seq_one_letter_code
_entity_poly.pdbx_strand_id
1 'polypeptide(L)'
;NPELYSWQLVQGPKGEDGADGVPGPKGADGKTSYFHTAYANSIDGKQGFSTTDGNGKSYFGQYVDQNQADSTDPTKYSWALFKGTDGRDGKDGSDNVPVITVGAAYPSGPKKGDMHWLTDSSGVVTGYYTYDGTKWNPYKIDAKILSAETFNGMTFNGVTFTGSKFISSFKGVKPDGVADYTVHGTTTMADGKIVTDTYSDTDNSQVTHTELSQFGLLSQIYNKGTLMDSAQLSLGMLTLSGNYQTASNKPLEWITSSLDALRVLQLTNNNLLVWHGAFYPQSGDTATISTPLSKTLSGWLIAWSYYQNGSPTYNNYAFTLLPKAALIYNTTGANYLRVTFTMKDVGTIFKVLWYDDTHIVGTAENNTGSLSKAVMTEVYAV
;
A
#
# COMPACT_ATOMS: atom_id res chain seq x y z
N ASN A 1 4.96 -52.26 41.89
CA ASN A 1 5.26 -52.32 43.33
C ASN A 1 6.78 -52.46 43.48
N PRO A 2 7.51 -51.38 43.83
CA PRO A 2 8.96 -51.42 44.04
C PRO A 2 9.37 -52.43 45.13
N GLU A 3 8.44 -52.78 46.04
CA GLU A 3 8.67 -53.76 47.11
C GLU A 3 8.80 -55.21 46.62
N LEU A 4 8.55 -55.49 45.33
CA LEU A 4 8.83 -56.80 44.71
C LEU A 4 10.26 -56.91 44.14
N TYR A 5 11.03 -55.82 44.14
CA TYR A 5 12.39 -55.79 43.61
C TYR A 5 13.39 -55.65 44.75
N SER A 6 14.32 -56.61 44.85
CA SER A 6 15.52 -56.45 45.66
C SER A 6 16.62 -55.87 44.77
N TRP A 7 17.07 -54.65 45.07
CA TRP A 7 18.24 -54.09 44.41
C TRP A 7 19.50 -54.65 45.09
N GLN A 8 20.30 -55.40 44.33
CA GLN A 8 21.66 -55.71 44.74
C GLN A 8 22.64 -54.89 43.91
N LEU A 9 23.59 -54.27 44.61
CA LEU A 9 24.72 -53.61 43.99
C LEU A 9 25.65 -54.68 43.40
N VAL A 10 25.55 -54.92 42.09
CA VAL A 10 26.58 -55.65 41.33
C VAL A 10 27.67 -54.64 40.96
N GLN A 11 28.32 -54.10 41.98
CA GLN A 11 29.61 -53.46 41.80
C GLN A 11 30.64 -54.59 41.88
N GLY A 12 31.78 -54.49 41.21
CA GLY A 12 32.92 -55.34 41.52
C GLY A 12 33.78 -54.69 42.61
N PRO A 13 33.43 -54.71 43.92
CA PRO A 13 34.39 -54.54 44.97
C PRO A 13 34.69 -55.92 45.56
N LYS A 14 35.95 -56.34 45.46
CA LYS A 14 36.66 -57.12 46.47
C LYS A 14 35.76 -57.96 47.40
N GLY A 15 35.18 -59.02 46.86
CA GLY A 15 34.91 -60.23 47.64
C GLY A 15 36.19 -61.07 47.60
N GLU A 16 36.45 -61.86 48.64
CA GLU A 16 37.44 -62.94 48.51
C GLU A 16 37.00 -63.80 47.31
N ASP A 17 37.80 -63.75 46.23
CA ASP A 17 37.75 -64.42 44.93
C ASP A 17 36.58 -64.24 43.92
N GLY A 18 35.34 -63.93 44.31
CA GLY A 18 34.25 -63.70 43.34
C GLY A 18 33.88 -64.91 42.46
N ALA A 19 34.16 -66.13 42.93
CA ALA A 19 34.00 -67.37 42.16
C ALA A 19 32.60 -68.03 42.24
N ASP A 20 31.71 -67.51 43.07
CA ASP A 20 30.38 -68.08 43.33
C ASP A 20 29.24 -67.16 42.86
N GLY A 21 28.18 -67.77 42.32
CA GLY A 21 26.94 -67.09 41.95
C GLY A 21 26.16 -66.58 43.17
N VAL A 22 25.29 -65.60 42.94
CA VAL A 22 24.51 -64.97 44.01
C VAL A 22 23.25 -65.78 44.31
N PRO A 23 23.03 -66.27 45.55
CA PRO A 23 21.86 -67.07 45.89
C PRO A 23 20.56 -66.26 45.80
N GLY A 24 19.62 -66.77 45.02
CA GLY A 24 18.24 -66.31 44.95
C GLY A 24 17.36 -66.87 46.08
N PRO A 25 16.12 -66.38 46.20
CA PRO A 25 15.15 -66.92 47.15
C PRO A 25 14.86 -68.40 46.85
N LYS A 26 14.68 -69.19 47.92
CA LYS A 26 14.37 -70.62 47.83
C LYS A 26 13.03 -70.84 47.10
N GLY A 27 13.06 -71.66 46.06
CA GLY A 27 11.87 -72.06 45.31
C GLY A 27 10.91 -72.88 46.18
N ALA A 28 9.65 -73.02 45.73
CA ALA A 28 8.62 -73.81 46.42
C ALA A 28 9.00 -75.31 46.56
N ASP A 29 9.91 -75.79 45.72
CA ASP A 29 10.50 -77.14 45.73
C ASP A 29 11.68 -77.29 46.70
N GLY A 30 12.06 -76.21 47.38
CA GLY A 30 13.14 -76.18 48.33
C GLY A 30 14.55 -76.02 47.73
N LYS A 31 14.67 -75.74 46.43
CA LYS A 31 15.96 -75.53 45.76
C LYS A 31 16.31 -74.04 45.67
N THR A 32 17.61 -73.73 45.76
CA THR A 32 18.15 -72.38 45.60
C THR A 32 18.65 -72.23 44.16
N SER A 33 18.30 -71.12 43.51
CA SER A 33 18.90 -70.74 42.22
C SER A 33 20.02 -69.74 42.47
N TYR A 34 21.06 -69.76 41.64
CA TYR A 34 22.19 -68.83 41.72
C TYR A 34 22.25 -67.99 40.45
N PHE A 35 22.38 -66.69 40.61
CA PHE A 35 22.59 -65.74 39.51
C PHE A 35 24.08 -65.54 39.29
N HIS A 36 24.55 -65.81 38.07
CA HIS A 36 25.95 -65.76 37.70
C HIS A 36 26.21 -64.63 36.72
N THR A 37 27.35 -63.97 36.87
CA THR A 37 27.81 -62.91 35.98
C THR A 37 29.17 -63.25 35.39
N ALA A 38 29.42 -62.85 34.15
CA ALA A 38 30.74 -62.94 33.53
C ALA A 38 30.98 -61.79 32.56
N TYR A 39 32.23 -61.64 32.14
CA TYR A 39 32.69 -60.57 31.28
C TYR A 39 33.56 -61.13 30.15
N ALA A 40 33.46 -60.53 28.96
CA ALA A 40 34.21 -60.95 27.79
C ALA A 40 34.47 -59.79 26.81
N ASN A 41 35.29 -60.07 25.80
CA ASN A 41 35.62 -59.16 24.70
C ASN A 41 34.91 -59.55 23.39
N SER A 42 34.04 -60.56 23.40
CA SER A 42 33.25 -60.98 22.25
C SER A 42 31.81 -61.32 22.63
N ILE A 43 30.90 -61.20 21.67
CA ILE A 43 29.46 -61.49 21.82
C ILE A 43 29.17 -62.96 22.12
N ASP A 44 30.10 -63.87 21.83
CA ASP A 44 29.98 -65.30 22.15
C ASP A 44 30.67 -65.68 23.47
N GLY A 45 31.20 -64.69 24.20
CA GLY A 45 31.86 -64.88 25.49
C GLY A 45 33.25 -65.51 25.44
N LYS A 46 33.72 -65.99 24.28
CA LYS A 46 34.93 -66.83 24.20
C LYS A 46 36.22 -66.04 24.29
N GLN A 47 36.23 -64.78 23.86
CA GLN A 47 37.44 -63.95 23.92
C GLN A 47 37.57 -63.27 25.26
N GLY A 48 38.62 -63.60 26.00
CA GLY A 48 38.91 -62.96 27.29
C GLY A 48 37.82 -63.19 28.34
N PHE A 49 37.18 -64.37 28.34
CA PHE A 49 36.21 -64.77 29.35
C PHE A 49 36.76 -64.61 30.77
N SER A 50 35.96 -64.03 31.65
CA SER A 50 36.28 -63.93 33.07
C SER A 50 35.00 -63.86 33.87
N THR A 51 34.89 -64.66 34.92
CA THR A 51 33.76 -64.57 35.87
C THR A 51 34.00 -63.49 36.92
N THR A 52 35.26 -63.09 37.13
CA THR A 52 35.68 -62.20 38.23
C THR A 52 36.19 -60.83 37.77
N ASP A 53 36.77 -60.73 36.58
CA ASP A 53 37.41 -59.51 36.07
C ASP A 53 36.64 -58.91 34.88
N GLY A 54 35.86 -57.88 35.18
CA GLY A 54 35.16 -57.06 34.20
C GLY A 54 35.93 -55.85 33.68
N ASN A 55 37.12 -55.56 34.21
CA ASN A 55 37.82 -54.33 33.86
C ASN A 55 38.30 -54.38 32.40
N GLY A 56 37.92 -53.37 31.62
CA GLY A 56 38.27 -53.29 30.20
C GLY A 56 37.50 -54.25 29.28
N LYS A 57 36.56 -55.06 29.80
CA LYS A 57 35.75 -55.98 28.99
C LYS A 57 34.62 -55.23 28.27
N SER A 58 34.18 -55.75 27.13
CA SER A 58 33.17 -55.10 26.28
C SER A 58 31.76 -55.68 26.46
N TYR A 59 31.68 -56.96 26.82
CA TYR A 59 30.44 -57.73 26.94
C TYR A 59 30.23 -58.22 28.38
N PHE A 60 28.98 -58.14 28.83
CA PHE A 60 28.50 -58.62 30.12
C PHE A 60 27.58 -59.80 29.86
N GLY A 61 27.87 -60.91 30.52
CA GLY A 61 27.14 -62.16 30.42
C GLY A 61 26.39 -62.43 31.71
N GLN A 62 25.17 -62.95 31.61
CA GLN A 62 24.42 -63.45 32.76
C GLN A 62 23.77 -64.81 32.49
N TYR A 63 23.70 -65.66 33.50
CA TYR A 63 22.86 -66.86 33.49
C TYR A 63 22.41 -67.23 34.91
N VAL A 64 21.42 -68.10 35.02
CA VAL A 64 20.92 -68.62 36.30
C VAL A 64 20.90 -70.15 36.26
N ASP A 65 21.45 -70.82 37.27
CA ASP A 65 21.27 -72.27 37.46
C ASP A 65 21.11 -72.64 38.96
N GLN A 66 21.29 -73.91 39.33
CA GLN A 66 21.17 -74.41 40.72
C GLN A 66 22.54 -74.76 41.34
N ASN A 67 23.64 -74.52 40.63
CA ASN A 67 24.99 -74.74 41.09
C ASN A 67 25.55 -73.46 41.72
N GLN A 68 26.23 -73.57 42.85
CA GLN A 68 26.75 -72.38 43.54
C GLN A 68 27.96 -71.79 42.78
N ALA A 69 28.86 -72.64 42.30
CA ALA A 69 30.06 -72.19 41.61
C ALA A 69 29.76 -71.67 40.19
N ASP A 70 30.42 -70.58 39.80
CA ASP A 70 30.32 -70.03 38.44
C ASP A 70 30.80 -71.02 37.38
N SER A 71 30.07 -71.13 36.27
CA SER A 71 30.43 -72.01 35.16
C SER A 71 31.57 -71.40 34.34
N THR A 72 32.61 -72.18 34.08
CA THR A 72 33.69 -71.81 33.16
C THR A 72 33.33 -71.97 31.68
N ASP A 73 32.05 -72.20 31.38
CA ASP A 73 31.51 -72.40 30.04
C ASP A 73 30.84 -71.10 29.55
N PRO A 74 31.48 -70.34 28.65
CA PRO A 74 30.95 -69.06 28.17
C PRO A 74 29.63 -69.21 27.41
N THR A 75 29.28 -70.41 26.93
CA THR A 75 28.05 -70.66 26.15
C THR A 75 26.78 -70.69 27.00
N LYS A 76 26.92 -70.83 28.33
CA LYS A 76 25.78 -70.72 29.25
C LYS A 76 25.33 -69.28 29.48
N TYR A 77 26.23 -68.32 29.33
CA TYR A 77 25.94 -66.91 29.56
C TYR A 77 25.21 -66.30 28.35
N SER A 78 24.19 -65.50 28.64
CA SER A 78 23.58 -64.60 27.66
C SER A 78 24.34 -63.29 27.65
N TRP A 79 25.00 -62.97 26.53
CA TRP A 79 25.91 -61.84 26.41
C TRP A 79 25.24 -60.61 25.81
N ALA A 80 25.50 -59.46 26.43
CA ALA A 80 25.13 -58.15 25.91
C ALA A 80 26.35 -57.23 25.88
N LEU A 81 26.45 -56.36 24.87
CA LEU A 81 27.46 -55.31 24.84
C LEU A 81 27.09 -54.27 25.91
N PHE A 82 27.90 -54.13 26.95
CA PHE A 82 27.66 -53.16 28.04
C PHE A 82 28.61 -51.97 27.98
N LYS A 83 29.68 -52.08 27.18
CA LYS A 83 30.57 -50.99 26.83
C LYS A 83 30.53 -50.80 25.31
N GLY A 84 29.84 -49.75 24.86
CA GLY A 84 29.91 -49.31 23.46
C GLY A 84 31.36 -48.97 23.09
N THR A 85 31.72 -49.15 21.80
CA THR A 85 33.06 -48.82 21.26
C THR A 85 33.45 -47.36 21.46
N ASP A 86 32.49 -46.51 21.80
CA ASP A 86 32.59 -45.07 21.88
C ASP A 86 32.72 -44.53 23.31
N GLY A 87 32.57 -45.34 24.36
CA GLY A 87 32.93 -44.95 25.74
C GLY A 87 32.53 -43.51 26.13
N ARG A 88 31.39 -43.04 25.62
CA ARG A 88 30.92 -41.69 25.95
C ARG A 88 30.17 -41.82 27.24
N ASP A 89 30.79 -41.34 28.31
CA ASP A 89 30.10 -41.01 29.55
C ASP A 89 28.83 -40.25 29.17
N GLY A 90 27.70 -40.55 29.81
CA GLY A 90 26.41 -39.86 29.58
C GLY A 90 26.39 -38.37 29.94
N LYS A 91 27.57 -37.74 30.01
CA LYS A 91 27.81 -36.32 30.27
C LYS A 91 27.73 -35.47 29.00
N ASP A 92 27.93 -36.06 27.81
CA ASP A 92 28.06 -35.31 26.55
C ASP A 92 26.75 -35.13 25.77
N GLY A 93 25.59 -35.39 26.38
CA GLY A 93 24.29 -35.14 25.73
C GLY A 93 24.03 -33.67 25.37
N SER A 94 24.82 -32.73 25.91
CA SER A 94 24.64 -31.28 25.71
C SER A 94 25.92 -30.51 25.37
N ASP A 95 27.10 -31.15 25.32
CA ASP A 95 28.36 -30.39 25.36
C ASP A 95 28.78 -29.72 24.05
N ASN A 96 28.14 -30.04 22.93
CA ASN A 96 28.38 -29.38 21.63
C ASN A 96 27.09 -28.87 20.96
N VAL A 97 26.01 -28.72 21.72
CA VAL A 97 24.76 -28.15 21.19
C VAL A 97 24.76 -26.65 21.46
N PRO A 98 24.69 -25.80 20.42
CA PRO A 98 24.52 -24.37 20.61
C PRO A 98 23.30 -24.06 21.49
N VAL A 99 23.48 -23.21 22.50
CA VAL A 99 22.40 -22.80 23.40
C VAL A 99 21.88 -21.40 23.06
N ILE A 100 20.60 -21.15 23.35
CA ILE A 100 20.00 -19.82 23.29
C ILE A 100 19.85 -19.30 24.71
N THR A 101 20.38 -18.10 24.97
CA THR A 101 20.29 -17.44 26.28
C THR A 101 19.65 -16.06 26.16
N VAL A 102 19.08 -15.55 27.25
CA VAL A 102 18.44 -14.23 27.39
C VAL A 102 18.99 -13.56 28.65
N GLY A 103 19.35 -12.29 28.58
CA GLY A 103 19.70 -11.50 29.77
C GLY A 103 20.41 -10.20 29.47
N ALA A 104 20.67 -9.40 30.52
CA ALA A 104 21.32 -8.09 30.40
C ALA A 104 22.85 -8.15 30.24
N ALA A 105 23.45 -9.33 30.40
CA ALA A 105 24.88 -9.55 30.27
C ALA A 105 25.17 -10.86 29.51
N TYR A 106 26.29 -10.89 28.80
CA TYR A 106 26.73 -12.07 28.07
C TYR A 106 27.08 -13.23 29.03
N PRO A 107 26.70 -14.48 28.71
CA PRO A 107 27.08 -15.66 29.49
C PRO A 107 28.60 -15.84 29.58
N SER A 108 29.08 -16.36 30.71
CA SER A 108 30.47 -16.76 30.87
C SER A 108 30.73 -18.13 30.22
N GLY A 109 31.88 -18.28 29.55
CA GLY A 109 32.28 -19.52 28.87
C GLY A 109 31.39 -19.94 27.67
N PRO A 110 31.04 -19.04 26.74
CA PRO A 110 30.21 -19.40 25.59
C PRO A 110 30.93 -20.33 24.61
N LYS A 111 30.16 -21.17 23.91
CA LYS A 111 30.63 -22.08 22.87
C LYS A 111 30.34 -21.50 21.49
N LYS A 112 31.16 -21.83 20.51
CA LYS A 112 30.97 -21.36 19.12
C LYS A 112 29.58 -21.81 18.62
N GLY A 113 28.78 -20.85 18.16
CA GLY A 113 27.41 -21.07 17.71
C GLY A 113 26.35 -20.66 18.73
N ASP A 114 26.71 -20.44 20.00
CA ASP A 114 25.76 -19.97 21.02
C ASP A 114 25.11 -18.66 20.59
N MET A 115 23.84 -18.51 20.96
CA MET A 115 23.01 -17.36 20.59
C MET A 115 22.55 -16.65 21.86
N HIS A 116 22.52 -15.32 21.83
CA HIS A 116 22.15 -14.51 22.98
C HIS A 116 21.25 -13.36 22.59
N TRP A 117 20.13 -13.24 23.29
CA TRP A 117 19.23 -12.11 23.24
C TRP A 117 19.58 -11.17 24.39
N LEU A 118 20.22 -10.05 24.06
CA LEU A 118 20.64 -9.05 25.04
C LEU A 118 19.42 -8.22 25.45
N THR A 119 19.22 -8.03 26.75
CA THR A 119 18.12 -7.21 27.30
C THR A 119 18.63 -5.94 27.99
N ASP A 120 17.80 -4.91 28.07
CA ASP A 120 18.04 -3.78 28.97
C ASP A 120 17.60 -4.10 30.42
N SER A 121 17.68 -3.10 31.31
CA SER A 121 17.28 -3.22 32.72
C SER A 121 15.78 -3.46 32.93
N SER A 122 14.95 -3.22 31.91
CA SER A 122 13.51 -3.49 31.93
C SER A 122 13.15 -4.84 31.32
N GLY A 123 14.15 -5.61 30.86
CA GLY A 123 13.97 -6.93 30.25
C GLY A 123 13.61 -6.87 28.76
N VAL A 124 13.64 -5.69 28.14
CA VAL A 124 13.36 -5.54 26.71
C VAL A 124 14.58 -5.98 25.91
N VAL A 125 14.37 -6.83 24.91
CA VAL A 125 15.43 -7.24 23.97
C VAL A 125 15.94 -6.01 23.20
N THR A 126 17.24 -5.76 23.26
CA THR A 126 17.93 -4.69 22.55
C THR A 126 18.84 -5.18 21.43
N GLY A 127 19.12 -6.48 21.38
CA GLY A 127 19.88 -7.07 20.28
C GLY A 127 19.93 -8.59 20.32
N TYR A 128 20.29 -9.18 19.19
CA TYR A 128 20.47 -10.61 19.01
C TYR A 128 21.89 -10.88 18.50
N TYR A 129 22.59 -11.82 19.12
CA TYR A 129 24.01 -12.05 18.90
C TYR A 129 24.31 -13.54 18.75
N THR A 130 25.37 -13.86 18.01
CA THR A 130 25.94 -15.21 17.90
C THR A 130 27.42 -15.20 18.27
N TYR A 131 27.88 -16.17 19.05
CA TYR A 131 29.28 -16.31 19.45
C TYR A 131 30.08 -17.06 18.38
N ASP A 132 31.16 -16.46 17.87
CA ASP A 132 31.98 -17.07 16.80
C ASP A 132 33.08 -18.02 17.32
N GLY A 133 33.21 -18.16 18.65
CA GLY A 133 34.31 -18.87 19.31
C GLY A 133 35.33 -17.91 19.97
N THR A 134 35.25 -16.61 19.68
CA THR A 134 36.11 -15.58 20.24
C THR A 134 35.32 -14.39 20.80
N LYS A 135 34.27 -13.95 20.11
CA LYS A 135 33.43 -12.81 20.50
C LYS A 135 31.97 -12.97 20.08
N TRP A 136 31.10 -12.20 20.73
CA TRP A 136 29.70 -12.05 20.35
C TRP A 136 29.57 -11.06 19.19
N ASN A 137 28.99 -11.51 18.08
CA ASN A 137 28.72 -10.66 16.92
C ASN A 137 27.22 -10.41 16.77
N PRO A 138 26.78 -9.19 16.41
CA PRO A 138 25.38 -8.92 16.15
C PRO A 138 24.90 -9.78 14.98
N TYR A 139 23.74 -10.40 15.16
CA TYR A 139 23.09 -11.19 14.13
C TYR A 139 21.84 -10.45 13.63
N LYS A 140 21.71 -10.32 12.30
CA LYS A 140 20.55 -9.66 11.68
C LYS A 140 19.40 -10.65 11.54
N ILE A 141 18.25 -10.28 12.05
CA ILE A 141 17.00 -11.03 11.82
C ILE A 141 16.40 -10.54 10.51
N ASP A 142 16.28 -11.42 9.52
CA ASP A 142 15.60 -11.09 8.26
C ASP A 142 14.13 -10.75 8.53
N ALA A 143 13.62 -9.67 7.95
CA ALA A 143 12.20 -9.30 8.12
C ALA A 143 11.24 -10.40 7.63
N LYS A 144 11.64 -11.20 6.64
CA LYS A 144 10.83 -12.29 6.06
C LYS A 144 10.49 -13.42 7.06
N ILE A 145 11.27 -13.56 8.14
CA ILE A 145 11.06 -14.61 9.15
C ILE A 145 10.31 -14.09 10.38
N LEU A 146 10.06 -12.78 10.47
CA LEU A 146 9.30 -12.19 11.57
C LEU A 146 7.80 -12.42 11.33
N SER A 147 7.18 -13.24 12.19
CA SER A 147 5.73 -13.38 12.28
C SER A 147 5.29 -12.74 13.60
N ALA A 148 4.75 -11.53 13.52
CA ALA A 148 4.21 -10.80 14.65
C ALA A 148 2.76 -10.42 14.36
N GLU A 149 1.89 -10.59 15.35
CA GLU A 149 0.49 -10.17 15.25
C GLU A 149 0.35 -8.64 15.19
N THR A 150 1.20 -7.91 15.92
CA THR A 150 1.20 -6.45 15.96
C THR A 150 2.60 -5.91 16.23
N PHE A 151 2.92 -4.79 15.58
CA PHE A 151 4.10 -3.99 15.89
C PHE A 151 3.66 -2.64 16.47
N ASN A 152 3.95 -2.40 17.75
CA ASN A 152 3.55 -1.16 18.44
C ASN A 152 4.71 -0.14 18.45
N GLY A 153 4.44 1.09 18.01
CA GLY A 153 5.36 2.22 18.17
C GLY A 153 6.63 2.18 17.31
N MET A 154 6.62 1.50 16.16
CA MET A 154 7.79 1.42 15.29
C MET A 154 7.95 2.65 14.39
N THR A 155 9.20 2.97 14.07
CA THR A 155 9.56 3.93 13.01
C THR A 155 10.24 3.19 11.86
N PHE A 156 9.75 3.35 10.63
CA PHE A 156 10.37 2.79 9.43
C PHE A 156 11.18 3.88 8.72
N ASN A 157 12.50 3.70 8.65
CA ASN A 157 13.41 4.64 7.96
C ASN A 157 14.02 3.97 6.73
N GLY A 158 13.83 4.56 5.54
CA GLY A 158 14.44 4.08 4.30
C GLY A 158 13.91 2.73 3.78
N VAL A 159 12.64 2.40 4.03
CA VAL A 159 12.02 1.14 3.60
C VAL A 159 11.24 1.32 2.30
N THR A 160 11.34 0.35 1.39
CA THR A 160 10.48 0.26 0.20
C THR A 160 9.43 -0.83 0.40
N PHE A 161 8.16 -0.48 0.20
CA PHE A 161 7.04 -1.41 0.24
C PHE A 161 6.58 -1.74 -1.18
N THR A 162 6.66 -3.00 -1.60
CA THR A 162 6.29 -3.45 -2.95
C THR A 162 5.02 -4.29 -2.88
N GLY A 163 3.97 -3.87 -3.59
CA GLY A 163 2.67 -4.59 -3.61
C GLY A 163 1.91 -4.56 -2.28
N SER A 164 2.24 -3.63 -1.38
CA SER A 164 1.64 -3.55 -0.05
C SER A 164 0.32 -2.78 -0.05
N LYS A 165 -0.61 -3.20 0.81
CA LYS A 165 -1.85 -2.49 1.12
C LYS A 165 -1.74 -1.87 2.50
N PHE A 166 -1.88 -0.54 2.58
CA PHE A 166 -1.93 0.19 3.84
C PHE A 166 -3.39 0.51 4.17
N ILE A 167 -3.81 0.21 5.39
CA ILE A 167 -5.16 0.50 5.89
C ILE A 167 -5.00 1.30 7.19
N SER A 168 -5.51 2.52 7.18
CA SER A 168 -5.56 3.39 8.36
C SER A 168 -7.02 3.59 8.76
N SER A 169 -7.44 2.94 9.84
CA SER A 169 -8.78 3.10 10.40
C SER A 169 -8.79 4.18 11.48
N PHE A 170 -9.87 4.97 11.53
CA PHE A 170 -10.06 6.03 12.52
C PHE A 170 -11.52 6.06 12.99
N LYS A 171 -11.76 6.63 14.18
CA LYS A 171 -13.09 6.76 14.80
C LYS A 171 -13.16 8.01 15.68
N GLY A 172 -14.33 8.62 15.79
CA GLY A 172 -14.53 9.80 16.63
C GLY A 172 -13.87 11.07 16.07
N VAL A 173 -13.58 11.10 14.77
CA VAL A 173 -12.99 12.28 14.12
C VAL A 173 -14.11 13.30 13.93
N LYS A 174 -13.92 14.53 14.42
CA LYS A 174 -14.84 15.64 14.17
C LYS A 174 -14.41 16.38 12.90
N PRO A 175 -15.19 16.36 11.81
CA PRO A 175 -14.85 17.14 10.63
C PRO A 175 -14.92 18.65 10.92
N ASP A 176 -14.01 19.41 10.31
CA ASP A 176 -13.99 20.86 10.47
C ASP A 176 -15.26 21.51 9.89
N GLY A 177 -15.79 22.51 10.59
CA GLY A 177 -16.96 23.27 10.13
C GLY A 177 -18.33 22.62 10.40
N VAL A 178 -18.38 21.47 11.09
CA VAL A 178 -19.64 20.77 11.41
C VAL A 178 -19.86 20.75 12.94
N ALA A 179 -21.04 21.18 13.40
CA ALA A 179 -21.41 21.13 14.82
C ALA A 179 -21.92 19.74 15.20
N ASP A 180 -21.46 19.21 16.35
CA ASP A 180 -21.93 17.98 16.99
C ASP A 180 -22.06 16.75 16.08
N TYR A 181 -21.03 16.53 15.26
CA TYR A 181 -20.97 15.42 14.32
C TYR A 181 -19.57 14.79 14.33
N THR A 182 -19.49 13.47 14.49
CA THR A 182 -18.25 12.71 14.39
C THR A 182 -18.37 11.57 13.40
N VAL A 183 -17.23 11.19 12.83
CA VAL A 183 -17.12 10.14 11.82
C VAL A 183 -16.06 9.12 12.19
N HIS A 184 -16.26 7.92 11.68
CA HIS A 184 -15.23 6.90 11.56
C HIS A 184 -15.02 6.56 10.08
N GLY A 185 -13.95 5.85 9.79
CA GLY A 185 -13.64 5.52 8.42
C GLY A 185 -12.33 4.78 8.26
N THR A 186 -12.00 4.56 6.99
CA THR A 186 -10.77 3.90 6.59
C THR A 186 -10.15 4.65 5.43
N THR A 187 -8.87 5.01 5.56
CA THR A 187 -8.03 5.40 4.43
C THR A 187 -7.24 4.17 3.97
N THR A 188 -7.44 3.76 2.72
CA THR A 188 -6.74 2.63 2.11
C THR A 188 -5.81 3.14 1.01
N MET A 189 -4.53 2.76 1.06
CA MET A 189 -3.57 2.93 -0.04
C MET A 189 -3.26 1.56 -0.63
N ALA A 190 -3.75 1.30 -1.83
CA ALA A 190 -3.54 0.05 -2.57
C ALA A 190 -3.87 0.26 -4.05
N ASP A 191 -3.40 -0.65 -4.91
CA ASP A 191 -3.82 -0.73 -6.31
C ASP A 191 -3.70 0.58 -7.11
N GLY A 192 -2.71 1.41 -6.76
CA GLY A 192 -2.44 2.70 -7.43
C GLY A 192 -3.36 3.85 -6.99
N LYS A 193 -4.14 3.67 -5.92
CA LYS A 193 -5.05 4.69 -5.40
C LYS A 193 -4.99 4.88 -3.89
N ILE A 194 -5.44 6.06 -3.45
CA ILE A 194 -5.71 6.40 -2.06
C ILE A 194 -7.21 6.66 -1.96
N VAL A 195 -7.91 5.83 -1.17
CA VAL A 195 -9.36 5.95 -0.97
C VAL A 195 -9.62 6.22 0.50
N THR A 196 -10.46 7.21 0.81
CA THR A 196 -11.00 7.40 2.15
C THR A 196 -12.51 7.38 2.10
N ASP A 197 -13.10 6.41 2.80
CA ASP A 197 -14.53 6.31 3.07
C ASP A 197 -14.81 6.68 4.51
N THR A 198 -15.79 7.55 4.72
CA THR A 198 -16.21 7.97 6.07
C THR A 198 -17.69 7.71 6.31
N TYR A 199 -18.00 7.32 7.54
CA TYR A 199 -19.33 6.99 8.01
C TYR A 199 -19.63 7.77 9.29
N SER A 200 -20.89 8.15 9.46
CA SER A 200 -21.42 8.79 10.66
C SER A 200 -21.25 7.87 11.88
N ASP A 201 -20.70 8.37 12.97
CA ASP A 201 -20.62 7.60 14.23
C ASP A 201 -22.00 7.37 14.86
N THR A 202 -22.99 8.19 14.52
CA THR A 202 -24.34 8.14 15.11
C THR A 202 -25.20 7.04 14.50
N ASP A 203 -25.19 6.91 13.18
CA ASP A 203 -26.12 6.05 12.43
C ASP A 203 -25.46 5.19 11.36
N ASN A 204 -24.13 5.21 11.27
CA ASN A 204 -23.34 4.43 10.31
C ASN A 204 -23.67 4.72 8.84
N SER A 205 -24.32 5.85 8.55
CA SER A 205 -24.57 6.27 7.17
C SER A 205 -23.29 6.78 6.52
N GLN A 206 -23.09 6.47 5.23
CA GLN A 206 -21.97 7.00 4.47
C GLN A 206 -22.07 8.52 4.36
N VAL A 207 -20.93 9.19 4.51
CA VAL A 207 -20.82 10.65 4.57
C VAL A 207 -19.95 11.15 3.45
N THR A 208 -18.80 10.51 3.22
CA THR A 208 -17.90 10.89 2.15
C THR A 208 -17.24 9.67 1.53
N HIS A 209 -16.93 9.81 0.25
CA HIS A 209 -16.02 8.95 -0.49
C HIS A 209 -15.03 9.86 -1.23
N THR A 210 -13.74 9.69 -0.95
CA THR A 210 -12.68 10.41 -1.67
C THR A 210 -11.72 9.42 -2.27
N GLU A 211 -11.34 9.65 -3.53
CA GLU A 211 -10.38 8.84 -4.25
C GLU A 211 -9.36 9.74 -4.95
N LEU A 212 -8.07 9.45 -4.73
CA LEU A 212 -6.98 9.96 -5.54
C LEU A 212 -6.36 8.78 -6.30
N SER A 213 -6.30 8.89 -7.62
CA SER A 213 -5.73 7.86 -8.50
C SER A 213 -4.90 8.49 -9.62
N GLN A 214 -4.33 7.64 -10.48
CA GLN A 214 -3.60 8.07 -11.68
C GLN A 214 -4.46 8.88 -12.66
N PHE A 215 -5.79 8.80 -12.56
CA PHE A 215 -6.72 9.52 -13.42
C PHE A 215 -7.18 10.85 -12.82
N GLY A 216 -6.88 11.11 -11.54
CA GLY A 216 -7.15 12.37 -10.88
C GLY A 216 -7.81 12.19 -9.52
N LEU A 217 -8.74 13.08 -9.20
CA LEU A 217 -9.38 13.17 -7.89
C LEU A 217 -10.91 13.07 -8.02
N LEU A 218 -11.52 12.31 -7.13
CA LEU A 218 -12.95 12.24 -6.91
C LEU A 218 -13.24 12.55 -5.44
N SER A 219 -14.23 13.41 -5.19
CA SER A 219 -14.75 13.69 -3.86
C SER A 219 -16.27 13.68 -3.92
N GLN A 220 -16.89 12.82 -3.14
CA GLN A 220 -18.32 12.63 -3.06
C GLN A 220 -18.80 12.82 -1.63
N ILE A 221 -19.90 13.54 -1.47
CA ILE A 221 -20.55 13.79 -0.18
C ILE A 221 -21.93 13.15 -0.21
N TYR A 222 -22.26 12.45 0.85
CA TYR A 222 -23.49 11.69 1.00
C TYR A 222 -24.28 12.21 2.21
N ASN A 223 -25.60 12.14 2.10
CA ASN A 223 -26.52 12.31 3.21
C ASN A 223 -27.40 11.06 3.30
N LYS A 224 -27.24 10.30 4.39
CA LYS A 224 -27.96 9.02 4.61
C LYS A 224 -27.85 8.06 3.43
N GLY A 225 -26.65 7.97 2.84
CA GLY A 225 -26.36 7.12 1.68
C GLY A 225 -26.84 7.67 0.32
N THR A 226 -27.52 8.82 0.28
CA THR A 226 -27.86 9.51 -0.97
C THR A 226 -26.71 10.44 -1.35
N LEU A 227 -26.19 10.34 -2.57
CA LEU A 227 -25.17 11.25 -3.08
C LEU A 227 -25.75 12.66 -3.17
N MET A 228 -25.09 13.62 -2.52
CA MET A 228 -25.53 15.01 -2.44
C MET A 228 -24.70 15.92 -3.34
N ASP A 229 -23.38 15.69 -3.36
CA ASP A 229 -22.43 16.51 -4.10
C ASP A 229 -21.28 15.64 -4.59
N SER A 230 -20.72 16.00 -5.74
CA SER A 230 -19.56 15.33 -6.33
C SER A 230 -18.68 16.36 -7.03
N ALA A 231 -17.40 16.34 -6.71
CA ALA A 231 -16.35 17.06 -7.42
C ALA A 231 -15.36 16.06 -8.00
N GLN A 232 -15.13 16.14 -9.30
CA GLN A 232 -14.18 15.28 -10.00
C GLN A 232 -13.23 16.13 -10.83
N LEU A 233 -11.93 15.92 -10.64
CA LEU A 233 -10.89 16.41 -11.54
C LEU A 233 -10.30 15.18 -12.24
N SER A 234 -10.55 15.03 -13.54
CA SER A 234 -10.06 13.89 -14.30
C SER A 234 -9.86 14.24 -15.77
N LEU A 235 -8.77 13.74 -16.36
CA LEU A 235 -8.46 13.88 -17.79
C LEU A 235 -8.55 15.32 -18.33
N GLY A 236 -8.14 16.31 -17.53
CA GLY A 236 -8.15 17.73 -17.92
C GLY A 236 -9.53 18.42 -17.82
N MET A 237 -10.50 17.77 -17.18
CA MET A 237 -11.84 18.29 -16.94
C MET A 237 -12.09 18.40 -15.43
N LEU A 238 -12.64 19.53 -15.00
CA LEU A 238 -13.28 19.67 -13.70
C LEU A 238 -14.79 19.47 -13.89
N THR A 239 -15.35 18.45 -13.27
CA THR A 239 -16.79 18.17 -13.25
C THR A 239 -17.33 18.40 -11.85
N LEU A 240 -18.35 19.24 -11.74
CA LEU A 240 -19.06 19.53 -10.51
C LEU A 240 -20.51 19.08 -10.66
N SER A 241 -20.97 18.31 -9.70
CA SER A 241 -22.34 17.82 -9.63
C SER A 241 -22.88 17.98 -8.22
N GLY A 242 -24.18 18.18 -8.11
CA GLY A 242 -24.82 18.22 -6.81
C GLY A 242 -26.32 18.41 -6.90
N ASN A 243 -26.98 18.22 -5.75
CA ASN A 243 -28.40 18.50 -5.61
C ASN A 243 -28.63 20.00 -5.51
N TYR A 244 -29.39 20.52 -6.45
CA TYR A 244 -29.78 21.92 -6.52
C TYR A 244 -31.28 22.05 -6.25
N GLN A 245 -31.67 23.13 -5.58
CA GLN A 245 -33.07 23.44 -5.31
C GLN A 245 -33.30 24.91 -5.64
N THR A 246 -34.17 25.20 -6.60
CA THR A 246 -34.49 26.58 -7.00
C THR A 246 -35.21 27.36 -5.89
N ALA A 247 -35.97 26.68 -5.04
CA ALA A 247 -36.63 27.22 -3.86
C ALA A 247 -36.98 26.10 -2.88
N SER A 248 -37.15 26.41 -1.58
CA SER A 248 -37.38 25.42 -0.52
C SER A 248 -38.60 24.51 -0.72
N ASN A 249 -39.58 24.93 -1.53
CA ASN A 249 -40.79 24.18 -1.85
C ASN A 249 -40.72 23.40 -3.18
N LYS A 250 -39.58 23.41 -3.88
CA LYS A 250 -39.37 22.68 -5.14
C LYS A 250 -38.62 21.37 -4.90
N PRO A 251 -38.80 20.34 -5.73
CA PRO A 251 -38.00 19.12 -5.60
C PRO A 251 -36.51 19.45 -5.81
N LEU A 252 -35.63 18.65 -5.18
CA LEU A 252 -34.20 18.66 -5.49
C LEU A 252 -34.01 18.11 -6.91
N GLU A 253 -33.15 18.77 -7.67
CA GLU A 253 -32.71 18.33 -8.98
C GLU A 253 -31.20 18.10 -8.99
N TRP A 254 -30.76 16.99 -9.56
CA TRP A 254 -29.34 16.73 -9.73
C TRP A 254 -28.82 17.51 -10.93
N ILE A 255 -27.91 18.44 -10.69
CA ILE A 255 -27.25 19.22 -11.74
C ILE A 255 -25.81 18.76 -11.92
N THR A 256 -25.28 18.94 -13.13
CA THR A 256 -23.88 18.65 -13.44
C THR A 256 -23.38 19.68 -14.45
N SER A 257 -22.17 20.18 -14.22
CA SER A 257 -21.47 21.10 -15.11
C SER A 257 -19.99 20.73 -15.18
N SER A 258 -19.34 21.07 -16.30
CA SER A 258 -17.93 20.81 -16.50
C SER A 258 -17.18 22.03 -17.04
N LEU A 259 -15.90 22.11 -16.66
CA LEU A 259 -14.94 23.09 -17.12
C LEU A 259 -13.75 22.36 -17.73
N ASP A 260 -13.54 22.56 -19.02
CA ASP A 260 -12.41 22.02 -19.78
C ASP A 260 -11.44 23.13 -20.24
N ALA A 261 -10.31 22.73 -20.81
CA ALA A 261 -9.31 23.68 -21.31
C ALA A 261 -9.86 24.64 -22.37
N LEU A 262 -10.79 24.20 -23.22
CA LEU A 262 -11.39 25.06 -24.26
C LEU A 262 -12.26 26.15 -23.63
N ARG A 263 -13.08 25.80 -22.63
CA ARG A 263 -13.95 26.73 -21.94
C ARG A 263 -13.13 27.73 -21.11
N VAL A 264 -12.04 27.30 -20.48
CA VAL A 264 -11.09 28.21 -19.81
C VAL A 264 -10.45 29.17 -20.80
N LEU A 265 -10.03 28.70 -21.98
CA LEU A 265 -9.51 29.56 -23.04
C LEU A 265 -10.56 30.58 -23.51
N GLN A 266 -11.80 30.16 -23.74
CA GLN A 266 -12.90 31.04 -24.14
C GLN A 266 -13.20 32.11 -23.09
N LEU A 267 -13.15 31.76 -21.79
CA LEU A 267 -13.30 32.72 -20.70
C LEU A 267 -12.14 33.71 -20.65
N THR A 268 -10.92 33.26 -20.89
CA THR A 268 -9.71 34.12 -20.94
C THR A 268 -9.79 35.13 -22.09
N ASN A 269 -10.42 34.73 -23.20
CA ASN A 269 -10.62 35.59 -24.36
C ASN A 269 -11.79 36.58 -24.21
N ASN A 270 -12.59 36.49 -23.15
CA ASN A 270 -13.74 37.36 -22.98
C ASN A 270 -13.32 38.82 -22.74
N ASN A 271 -13.96 39.75 -23.44
CA ASN A 271 -13.66 41.18 -23.47
C ASN A 271 -12.23 41.52 -23.97
N LEU A 272 -11.63 40.66 -24.80
CA LEU A 272 -10.32 40.90 -25.39
C LEU A 272 -10.46 41.69 -26.70
N LEU A 273 -9.72 42.79 -26.86
CA LEU A 273 -9.62 43.48 -28.15
C LEU A 273 -8.81 42.61 -29.12
N VAL A 274 -9.44 42.15 -30.20
CA VAL A 274 -8.89 41.14 -31.13
C VAL A 274 -8.70 41.68 -32.55
N TRP A 275 -9.17 42.90 -32.79
CA TRP A 275 -8.86 43.68 -33.97
C TRP A 275 -9.15 45.16 -33.71
N HIS A 276 -8.36 46.05 -34.31
CA HIS A 276 -8.63 47.49 -34.30
C HIS A 276 -8.19 48.12 -35.63
N GLY A 277 -8.84 49.22 -36.02
CA GLY A 277 -8.51 49.95 -37.24
C GLY A 277 -9.59 50.92 -37.68
N ALA A 278 -9.57 51.32 -38.95
CA ALA A 278 -10.65 52.05 -39.60
C ALA A 278 -11.05 51.26 -40.84
N PHE A 279 -11.82 50.19 -40.64
CA PHE A 279 -12.15 49.25 -41.68
C PHE A 279 -13.49 49.59 -42.30
N TYR A 280 -13.44 49.99 -43.56
CA TYR A 280 -14.60 50.15 -44.38
C TYR A 280 -14.77 48.86 -45.17
N PRO A 281 -15.74 47.99 -44.86
CA PRO A 281 -15.82 46.65 -45.45
C PRO A 281 -16.27 46.68 -46.92
N GLN A 282 -15.45 47.14 -47.88
CA GLN A 282 -15.77 47.08 -49.32
C GLN A 282 -15.35 45.74 -49.93
N SER A 283 -15.65 45.54 -51.22
CA SER A 283 -15.26 44.31 -51.92
C SER A 283 -13.74 44.15 -51.96
N GLY A 284 -13.25 43.01 -51.49
CA GLY A 284 -11.82 42.70 -51.40
C GLY A 284 -11.17 43.09 -50.07
N ASP A 285 -11.84 43.90 -49.24
CA ASP A 285 -11.33 44.29 -47.93
C ASP A 285 -11.51 43.15 -46.92
N THR A 286 -10.45 42.83 -46.18
CA THR A 286 -10.42 41.76 -45.18
C THR A 286 -9.81 42.26 -43.87
N ALA A 287 -10.52 42.06 -42.77
CA ALA A 287 -9.99 42.21 -41.42
C ALA A 287 -9.65 40.82 -40.85
N THR A 288 -8.39 40.61 -40.48
CA THR A 288 -7.92 39.37 -39.84
C THR A 288 -8.00 39.54 -38.33
N ILE A 289 -8.81 38.71 -37.68
CA ILE A 289 -9.12 38.77 -36.25
C ILE A 289 -8.17 37.84 -35.50
N SER A 290 -7.51 38.33 -34.45
CA SER A 290 -6.44 37.58 -33.76
C SER A 290 -6.95 36.38 -32.96
N THR A 291 -8.19 36.44 -32.48
CA THR A 291 -8.85 35.33 -31.76
C THR A 291 -9.96 34.76 -32.62
N PRO A 292 -9.86 33.48 -33.02
CA PRO A 292 -10.87 32.86 -33.85
C PRO A 292 -12.25 32.87 -33.18
N LEU A 293 -13.31 32.98 -33.97
CA LEU A 293 -14.69 33.02 -33.50
C LEU A 293 -15.07 31.75 -32.72
N SER A 294 -14.51 30.59 -33.08
CA SER A 294 -14.63 29.30 -32.38
C SER A 294 -13.98 29.29 -30.98
N LYS A 295 -13.06 30.22 -30.74
CA LYS A 295 -12.32 30.39 -29.47
C LYS A 295 -12.88 31.50 -28.59
N THR A 296 -14.03 32.07 -28.95
CA THR A 296 -14.76 33.03 -28.10
C THR A 296 -15.86 32.34 -27.28
N LEU A 297 -16.30 33.01 -26.22
CA LEU A 297 -17.34 32.47 -25.35
C LEU A 297 -18.72 32.55 -26.03
N SER A 298 -19.01 33.69 -26.64
CA SER A 298 -20.28 34.05 -27.26
C SER A 298 -20.12 34.45 -28.73
N GLY A 299 -19.08 35.21 -29.07
CA GLY A 299 -18.87 35.70 -30.43
C GLY A 299 -17.84 36.83 -30.56
N TRP A 300 -17.96 37.60 -31.63
CA TRP A 300 -17.25 38.87 -31.81
C TRP A 300 -18.21 40.03 -31.61
N LEU A 301 -17.88 40.95 -30.71
CA LEU A 301 -18.56 42.22 -30.54
C LEU A 301 -17.86 43.27 -31.41
N ILE A 302 -18.53 43.66 -32.49
CA ILE A 302 -18.02 44.62 -33.48
C ILE A 302 -18.47 46.02 -33.07
N ALA A 303 -17.52 46.93 -32.93
CA ALA A 303 -17.76 48.35 -32.70
C ALA A 303 -17.76 49.09 -34.05
N TRP A 304 -18.80 49.87 -34.25
CA TRP A 304 -18.99 50.73 -35.41
C TRP A 304 -18.88 52.18 -34.99
N SER A 305 -18.13 52.97 -35.75
CA SER A 305 -18.02 54.41 -35.54
C SER A 305 -18.48 55.17 -36.78
N TYR A 306 -19.09 56.34 -36.57
CA TYR A 306 -19.43 57.24 -37.66
C TYR A 306 -18.16 57.68 -38.40
N TYR A 307 -18.19 57.67 -39.73
CA TYR A 307 -17.08 58.05 -40.58
C TYR A 307 -17.35 59.39 -41.24
N GLN A 308 -16.54 60.39 -40.93
CA GLN A 308 -16.69 61.74 -41.44
C GLN A 308 -15.32 62.37 -41.70
N ASN A 309 -15.21 63.17 -42.76
CA ASN A 309 -13.99 63.92 -43.08
C ASN A 309 -12.72 63.04 -43.19
N GLY A 310 -12.87 61.81 -43.67
CA GLY A 310 -11.74 60.88 -43.87
C GLY A 310 -11.29 60.11 -42.62
N SER A 311 -12.03 60.17 -41.51
CA SER A 311 -11.67 59.47 -40.26
C SER A 311 -12.91 58.96 -39.50
N PRO A 312 -12.79 57.87 -38.70
CA PRO A 312 -13.79 57.56 -37.68
C PRO A 312 -13.84 58.67 -36.62
N THR A 313 -15.03 58.94 -36.06
CA THR A 313 -15.21 60.01 -35.06
C THR A 313 -15.07 59.56 -33.60
N TYR A 314 -15.07 58.25 -33.33
CA TYR A 314 -14.87 57.63 -32.01
C TYR A 314 -15.83 58.11 -30.90
N ASN A 315 -17.01 58.63 -31.24
CA ASN A 315 -17.95 59.24 -30.28
C ASN A 315 -19.44 58.97 -30.54
N ASN A 316 -19.77 58.19 -31.57
CA ASN A 316 -21.14 57.81 -31.95
C ASN A 316 -21.19 56.31 -32.25
N TYR A 317 -20.90 55.50 -31.23
CA TYR A 317 -20.74 54.06 -31.42
C TYR A 317 -22.07 53.33 -31.57
N ALA A 318 -22.05 52.31 -32.41
CA ALA A 318 -23.02 51.22 -32.36
C ALA A 318 -22.27 49.89 -32.24
N PHE A 319 -22.91 48.89 -31.64
CA PHE A 319 -22.32 47.57 -31.47
C PHE A 319 -23.15 46.51 -32.18
N THR A 320 -22.49 45.49 -32.70
CA THR A 320 -23.15 44.32 -33.28
C THR A 320 -22.45 43.06 -32.83
N LEU A 321 -23.21 42.06 -32.40
CA LEU A 321 -22.68 40.74 -32.10
C LEU A 321 -22.70 39.88 -33.36
N LEU A 322 -21.53 39.38 -33.77
CA LEU A 322 -21.42 38.20 -34.63
C LEU A 322 -21.31 36.97 -33.71
N PRO A 323 -22.38 36.19 -33.52
CA PRO A 323 -22.36 35.09 -32.56
C PRO A 323 -21.54 33.91 -33.11
N LYS A 324 -20.83 33.18 -32.24
CA LYS A 324 -20.06 32.01 -32.65
C LYS A 324 -20.93 30.89 -33.25
N ALA A 325 -22.20 30.83 -32.88
CA ALA A 325 -23.19 29.93 -33.48
C ALA A 325 -23.35 30.15 -34.99
N ALA A 326 -22.99 31.34 -35.50
CA ALA A 326 -23.00 31.66 -36.92
C ALA A 326 -22.06 30.76 -37.75
N LEU A 327 -21.04 30.14 -37.14
CA LEU A 327 -20.17 29.15 -37.78
C LEU A 327 -20.90 27.84 -38.12
N ILE A 328 -21.93 27.46 -37.35
CA ILE A 328 -22.69 26.22 -37.56
C ILE A 328 -23.45 26.28 -38.88
N TYR A 329 -23.92 27.48 -39.26
CA TYR A 329 -24.66 27.69 -40.50
C TYR A 329 -23.74 27.77 -41.72
N ASN A 330 -22.43 27.50 -41.59
CA ASN A 330 -21.45 27.50 -42.68
C ASN A 330 -21.44 26.20 -43.47
N THR A 331 -22.60 25.82 -44.00
CA THR A 331 -22.77 24.56 -44.75
C THR A 331 -22.64 24.73 -46.27
N THR A 332 -22.65 25.96 -46.79
CA THR A 332 -22.68 26.25 -48.23
C THR A 332 -21.57 27.17 -48.73
N GLY A 333 -20.63 27.60 -47.88
CA GLY A 333 -19.47 28.40 -48.28
C GLY A 333 -19.76 29.86 -48.64
N ALA A 334 -20.95 30.36 -48.31
CA ALA A 334 -21.35 31.73 -48.60
C ALA A 334 -22.21 32.32 -47.47
N ASN A 335 -21.60 32.56 -46.30
CA ASN A 335 -22.29 33.19 -45.19
C ASN A 335 -21.96 34.66 -45.06
N TYR A 336 -23.02 35.46 -45.03
CA TYR A 336 -22.96 36.89 -44.75
C TYR A 336 -23.89 37.23 -43.59
N LEU A 337 -23.44 38.13 -42.72
CA LEU A 337 -24.23 38.76 -41.68
C LEU A 337 -24.78 40.07 -42.22
N ARG A 338 -26.12 40.22 -42.22
CA ARG A 338 -26.76 41.51 -42.41
C ARG A 338 -26.85 42.21 -41.05
N VAL A 339 -26.16 43.33 -40.96
CA VAL A 339 -26.05 44.14 -39.77
C VAL A 339 -26.92 45.37 -39.94
N THR A 340 -27.75 45.66 -38.94
CA THR A 340 -28.57 46.88 -38.88
C THR A 340 -28.36 47.54 -37.54
N PHE A 341 -27.97 48.82 -37.55
CA PHE A 341 -27.85 49.63 -36.34
C PHE A 341 -28.22 51.08 -36.62
N THR A 342 -28.42 51.86 -35.57
CA THR A 342 -28.74 53.28 -35.67
C THR A 342 -27.65 54.09 -34.98
N MET A 343 -27.25 55.19 -35.59
CA MET A 343 -26.35 56.18 -35.00
C MET A 343 -27.10 57.51 -34.87
N LYS A 344 -26.89 58.19 -33.74
CA LYS A 344 -27.53 59.48 -33.47
C LYS A 344 -27.11 60.48 -34.55
N ASP A 345 -28.07 61.26 -35.07
CA ASP A 345 -27.85 62.27 -36.12
C ASP A 345 -27.33 61.73 -37.48
N VAL A 346 -27.22 60.41 -37.63
CA VAL A 346 -26.82 59.73 -38.89
C VAL A 346 -27.97 58.92 -39.48
N GLY A 347 -28.75 58.24 -38.62
CA GLY A 347 -29.89 57.41 -39.00
C GLY A 347 -29.60 55.90 -38.96
N THR A 348 -30.48 55.10 -39.57
CA THR A 348 -30.32 53.65 -39.69
C THR A 348 -29.27 53.33 -40.76
N ILE A 349 -28.31 52.50 -40.38
CA ILE A 349 -27.21 52.01 -41.20
C ILE A 349 -27.38 50.50 -41.38
N PHE A 350 -27.15 50.06 -42.60
CA PHE A 350 -27.06 48.65 -42.94
C PHE A 350 -25.61 48.34 -43.30
N LYS A 351 -25.16 47.12 -43.00
CA LYS A 351 -23.88 46.57 -43.46
C LYS A 351 -24.08 45.09 -43.82
N VAL A 352 -23.32 44.61 -44.79
CA VAL A 352 -23.24 43.19 -45.13
C VAL A 352 -21.80 42.75 -44.90
N LEU A 353 -21.61 41.75 -44.05
CA LEU A 353 -20.28 41.24 -43.71
C LEU A 353 -20.21 39.76 -44.06
N TRP A 354 -19.24 39.38 -44.88
CA TRP A 354 -18.84 37.98 -44.98
C TRP A 354 -17.94 37.65 -43.79
N TYR A 355 -17.95 36.41 -43.33
CA TYR A 355 -17.14 36.01 -42.19
C TYR A 355 -16.71 34.55 -42.28
N ASP A 356 -15.56 34.25 -41.68
CA ASP A 356 -15.12 32.90 -41.35
C ASP A 356 -14.62 32.87 -39.89
N ASP A 357 -13.92 31.79 -39.49
CA ASP A 357 -13.45 31.66 -38.12
C ASP A 357 -12.41 32.72 -37.72
N THR A 358 -11.75 33.36 -38.68
CA THR A 358 -10.62 34.29 -38.47
C THR A 358 -10.73 35.61 -39.22
N HIS A 359 -11.72 35.77 -40.10
CA HIS A 359 -11.87 36.94 -40.95
C HIS A 359 -13.25 37.55 -40.92
N ILE A 360 -13.27 38.88 -41.08
CA ILE A 360 -14.44 39.65 -41.51
C ILE A 360 -14.10 40.26 -42.86
N VAL A 361 -14.93 40.00 -43.87
CA VAL A 361 -14.71 40.40 -45.26
C VAL A 361 -15.85 41.30 -45.73
N GLY A 362 -15.50 42.35 -46.45
CA GLY A 362 -16.44 43.33 -46.96
C GLY A 362 -17.12 42.97 -48.27
N THR A 363 -18.03 43.83 -48.71
CA THR A 363 -18.72 43.74 -50.00
C THR A 363 -18.91 45.12 -50.61
N ALA A 364 -19.03 45.18 -51.95
CA ALA A 364 -19.25 46.43 -52.68
C ALA A 364 -20.54 47.15 -52.25
N GLU A 365 -21.54 46.42 -51.74
CA GLU A 365 -22.80 46.98 -51.23
C GLU A 365 -22.59 47.99 -50.09
N ASN A 366 -21.51 47.85 -49.33
CA ASN A 366 -21.24 48.70 -48.18
C ASN A 366 -20.77 50.12 -48.56
N ASN A 367 -20.54 50.41 -49.86
CA ASN A 367 -19.94 51.67 -50.31
C ASN A 367 -20.93 52.76 -50.77
N THR A 368 -22.24 52.60 -50.55
CA THR A 368 -23.22 53.57 -51.03
C THR A 368 -24.25 53.94 -49.96
N GLY A 369 -24.87 55.13 -50.10
CA GLY A 369 -25.99 55.55 -49.26
C GLY A 369 -25.69 55.54 -47.75
N SER A 370 -26.66 55.08 -46.94
CA SER A 370 -26.47 54.96 -45.48
C SER A 370 -25.43 53.91 -45.08
N LEU A 371 -25.17 52.90 -45.93
CA LEU A 371 -24.14 51.88 -45.66
C LEU A 371 -22.74 52.49 -45.60
N SER A 372 -22.49 53.60 -46.31
CA SER A 372 -21.18 54.26 -46.34
C SER A 372 -20.79 55.03 -45.07
N LYS A 373 -21.75 55.28 -44.17
CA LYS A 373 -21.58 56.29 -43.11
C LYS A 373 -20.89 55.78 -41.84
N ALA A 374 -20.63 54.49 -41.73
CA ALA A 374 -19.93 53.92 -40.57
C ALA A 374 -18.81 52.98 -41.00
N VAL A 375 -17.77 52.91 -40.17
CA VAL A 375 -16.64 51.99 -40.31
C VAL A 375 -16.52 51.15 -39.05
N MET A 376 -15.99 49.94 -39.20
CA MET A 376 -15.64 49.08 -38.09
C MET A 376 -14.35 49.60 -37.47
N THR A 377 -14.36 49.87 -36.17
CA THR A 377 -13.21 50.45 -35.44
C THR A 377 -12.54 49.46 -34.51
N GLU A 378 -13.31 48.59 -33.88
CA GLU A 378 -12.81 47.56 -32.98
C GLU A 378 -13.61 46.26 -33.15
N VAL A 379 -12.97 45.14 -32.82
CA VAL A 379 -13.64 43.87 -32.57
C VAL A 379 -13.14 43.32 -31.25
N TYR A 380 -14.07 42.93 -30.38
CA TYR A 380 -13.78 42.28 -29.12
C TYR A 380 -14.24 40.83 -29.16
N ALA A 381 -13.43 39.90 -28.66
CA ALA A 381 -13.91 38.56 -28.34
C ALA A 381 -14.78 38.64 -27.08
N VAL A 382 -15.98 38.07 -27.13
CA VAL A 382 -16.97 38.06 -26.03
C VAL A 382 -17.62 36.68 -25.88
#